data_AF-A0A7W1ACN2-F1
#
_entry.id   AF-A0A7W1ACN2-F1
#
_cell.length_a   1.000
_cell.length_b   1.000
_cell.length_c   1.000
_cell.angle_alpha   90.00
_cell.angle_beta   90.00
_cell.angle_gamma   90.00
#
_symmetry.space_group_name_H-M   'P 1'
#
loop_
_entity.id
_entity.type
_entity.pdbx_description
1 polymer ?
#
loop_
_entity_poly.entity_id
_entity_poly.type
_entity_poly.pdbx_seq_one_letter_code
_entity_poly.pdbx_strand_id
1 'polypeptide(L)'
;MNGWDGALITALLAVLAFVVGQALLRFVVEPIQEQRRLIGEVSNALLFYANVYHLELFKQPDERQREQLDEARTTLRGLAGRLQASLWTVPAYDTLARIGWVRKKEDILTASRELVGWSNSLYGGRTSEQRDRRRTIIAEVLGITQKVGPPE
;
A
#
# COMPACT_ATOMS: atom_id res chain seq x y z
N MET A 1 -10.66 55.65 -6.04
CA MET A 1 -10.59 54.21 -6.34
C MET A 1 -11.01 54.05 -7.79
N ASN A 2 -10.05 53.81 -8.67
CA ASN A 2 -10.31 53.71 -10.10
C ASN A 2 -10.88 52.31 -10.36
N GLY A 3 -11.84 52.16 -11.29
CA GLY A 3 -12.50 50.86 -11.54
C GLY A 3 -11.56 49.68 -11.88
N TRP A 4 -10.30 49.99 -12.21
CA TRP A 4 -9.23 49.04 -12.50
C TRP A 4 -8.63 48.38 -11.24
N ASP A 5 -8.68 49.06 -10.08
CA ASP A 5 -8.08 48.55 -8.84
C ASP A 5 -8.81 47.27 -8.36
N GLY A 6 -10.14 47.25 -8.46
CA GLY A 6 -10.96 46.10 -8.09
C GLY A 6 -10.79 44.90 -9.03
N ALA A 7 -10.60 45.16 -10.34
CA ALA A 7 -10.33 44.13 -11.32
C ALA A 7 -8.97 43.45 -11.07
N LEU A 8 -7.93 44.23 -10.74
CA LEU A 8 -6.60 43.72 -10.42
C LEU A 8 -6.61 42.87 -9.13
N ILE A 9 -7.29 43.33 -8.08
CA ILE A 9 -7.43 42.56 -6.83
C ILE A 9 -8.12 41.22 -7.10
N THR A 10 -9.21 41.24 -7.87
CA THR A 10 -9.97 40.01 -8.19
C THR A 10 -9.13 39.04 -9.02
N ALA A 11 -8.40 39.54 -10.02
CA ALA A 11 -7.51 38.72 -10.82
C ALA A 11 -6.39 38.08 -9.98
N LEU A 12 -5.78 38.87 -9.08
CA LEU A 12 -4.75 38.36 -8.16
C LEU A 12 -5.30 37.31 -7.20
N LEU A 13 -6.49 37.52 -6.63
CA LEU A 13 -7.16 36.54 -5.77
C LEU A 13 -7.48 35.25 -6.51
N ALA A 14 -7.94 35.34 -7.77
CA ALA A 14 -8.21 34.16 -8.59
C ALA A 14 -6.94 33.35 -8.87
N VAL A 15 -5.84 34.02 -9.22
CA VAL A 15 -4.54 33.35 -9.42
C VAL A 15 -4.05 32.71 -8.12
N LEU A 16 -4.15 33.41 -6.99
CA LEU A 16 -3.73 32.88 -5.69
C LEU A 16 -4.56 31.63 -5.31
N ALA A 17 -5.88 31.71 -5.46
CA ALA A 17 -6.77 30.57 -5.20
C ALA A 17 -6.44 29.38 -6.10
N PHE A 18 -6.17 29.62 -7.38
CA PHE A 18 -5.75 28.59 -8.33
C PHE A 18 -4.44 27.93 -7.90
N VAL A 19 -3.41 28.72 -7.55
CA VAL A 19 -2.11 28.20 -7.12
C VAL A 19 -2.24 27.36 -5.84
N VAL A 20 -3.02 27.83 -4.85
CA VAL A 20 -3.29 27.05 -3.63
C VAL A 20 -4.03 25.75 -3.95
N GLY A 21 -5.02 25.80 -4.84
CA GLY A 21 -5.73 24.60 -5.29
C GLY A 21 -4.81 23.57 -5.94
N GLN A 22 -3.94 24.01 -6.85
CA GLN A 22 -2.94 23.14 -7.50
C GLN A 22 -1.94 22.56 -6.49
N ALA A 23 -1.51 23.37 -5.51
CA ALA A 23 -0.64 22.90 -4.44
C ALA A 23 -1.32 21.81 -3.59
N LEU A 24 -2.57 22.00 -3.19
CA LEU A 24 -3.33 21.00 -2.42
C LEU A 24 -3.50 19.70 -3.22
N LEU A 25 -3.81 19.79 -4.51
CA LEU A 25 -3.95 18.62 -5.38
C LEU A 25 -2.63 17.82 -5.42
N ARG A 26 -1.52 18.49 -5.73
CA ARG A 26 -0.23 17.84 -5.97
C ARG A 26 0.47 17.37 -4.71
N PHE A 27 0.38 18.12 -3.62
CA PHE A 27 1.08 17.78 -2.38
C PHE A 27 0.22 16.93 -1.44
N VAL A 28 -1.10 17.00 -1.48
CA VAL A 28 -1.96 16.27 -0.54
C VAL A 28 -2.71 15.14 -1.22
N VAL A 29 -3.44 15.43 -2.30
CA VAL A 29 -4.33 14.44 -2.93
C VAL A 29 -3.54 13.35 -3.64
N GLU A 30 -2.55 13.71 -4.45
CA GLU A 30 -1.74 12.74 -5.21
C GLU A 30 -1.02 11.73 -4.29
N PRO A 31 -0.30 12.13 -3.22
CA PRO A 31 0.35 11.16 -2.33
C PRO A 31 -0.63 10.22 -1.62
N ILE A 32 -1.82 10.72 -1.25
CA ILE A 32 -2.87 9.89 -0.64
C ILE A 32 -3.39 8.87 -1.66
N GLN A 33 -3.63 9.27 -2.90
CA GLN A 33 -4.08 8.37 -3.95
C GLN A 33 -3.02 7.29 -4.25
N GLU A 34 -1.75 7.66 -4.29
CA GLU A 34 -0.65 6.71 -4.51
C GLU A 34 -0.57 5.67 -3.38
N GLN A 35 -0.74 6.09 -2.11
CA GLN A 35 -0.80 5.13 -1.00
C GLN A 35 -2.00 4.19 -1.11
N ARG A 36 -3.18 4.70 -1.50
CA ARG A 36 -4.37 3.86 -1.71
C ARG A 36 -4.18 2.87 -2.86
N ARG A 37 -3.56 3.31 -3.95
CA ARG A 37 -3.19 2.44 -5.08
C ARG A 37 -2.26 1.33 -4.61
N LEU A 38 -1.24 1.66 -3.83
CA LEU A 38 -0.32 0.68 -3.27
C LEU A 38 -1.02 -0.34 -2.36
N ILE A 39 -2.00 0.08 -1.55
CA ILE A 39 -2.84 -0.85 -0.77
C ILE A 39 -3.63 -1.80 -1.71
N GLY A 40 -4.13 -1.29 -2.84
CA GLY A 40 -4.77 -2.10 -3.87
C GLY A 40 -3.81 -3.14 -4.48
N GLU A 41 -2.56 -2.76 -4.75
CA GLU A 41 -1.52 -3.68 -5.24
C GLU A 41 -1.19 -4.76 -4.21
N VAL A 42 -1.15 -4.40 -2.92
CA VAL A 42 -1.00 -5.38 -1.83
C VAL A 42 -2.17 -6.34 -1.82
N SER A 43 -3.42 -5.84 -1.89
CA SER A 43 -4.61 -6.69 -1.97
C SER A 43 -4.54 -7.67 -3.13
N ASN A 44 -4.12 -7.21 -4.32
CA ASN A 44 -3.95 -8.08 -5.47
C ASN A 44 -2.88 -9.15 -5.22
N ALA A 45 -1.74 -8.80 -4.63
CA ALA A 45 -0.69 -9.75 -4.30
C ALA A 45 -1.13 -10.79 -3.25
N LEU A 46 -1.94 -10.39 -2.25
CA LEU A 46 -2.50 -11.32 -1.25
C LEU A 46 -3.40 -12.38 -1.90
N LEU A 47 -4.10 -12.02 -2.97
CA LEU A 47 -4.97 -12.92 -3.73
C LEU A 47 -4.19 -13.76 -4.74
N PHE A 48 -3.34 -13.13 -5.53
CA PHE A 48 -2.58 -13.76 -6.61
C PHE A 48 -1.61 -14.81 -6.08
N TYR A 49 -0.83 -14.46 -5.05
CA TYR A 49 0.14 -15.39 -4.44
C TYR A 49 -0.48 -16.25 -3.35
N ALA A 50 -1.80 -16.20 -3.16
CA ALA A 50 -2.50 -17.14 -2.29
C ALA A 50 -2.19 -18.58 -2.67
N ASN A 51 -2.18 -18.86 -3.98
CA ASN A 51 -2.04 -20.19 -4.60
C ASN A 51 -0.60 -20.75 -4.61
N VAL A 52 0.40 -19.91 -4.36
CA VAL A 52 1.81 -20.33 -4.30
C VAL A 52 2.07 -21.30 -3.13
N TYR A 53 1.15 -21.38 -2.15
CA TYR A 53 1.20 -22.31 -1.03
C TYR A 53 1.37 -23.78 -1.43
N HIS A 54 0.75 -24.22 -2.53
CA HIS A 54 0.83 -25.61 -2.96
C HIS A 54 2.23 -26.00 -3.43
N LEU A 55 3.04 -25.03 -3.87
CA LEU A 55 4.34 -25.28 -4.47
C LEU A 55 5.40 -25.66 -3.44
N GLU A 56 5.22 -25.27 -2.17
CA GLU A 56 6.15 -25.61 -1.09
C GLU A 56 6.00 -27.05 -0.58
N LEU A 57 4.91 -27.74 -0.93
CA LEU A 57 4.76 -29.17 -0.61
C LEU A 57 5.72 -30.03 -1.44
N PHE A 58 6.25 -29.50 -2.54
CA PHE A 58 7.24 -30.20 -3.35
C PHE A 58 8.62 -30.08 -2.70
N LYS A 59 9.15 -31.21 -2.20
CA LYS A 59 10.51 -31.30 -1.63
C LYS A 59 11.62 -30.88 -2.61
N GLN A 60 11.33 -30.91 -3.90
CA GLN A 60 12.20 -30.43 -4.97
C GLN A 60 11.33 -29.67 -5.97
N PRO A 61 11.14 -28.36 -5.80
CA PRO A 61 10.42 -27.58 -6.78
C PRO A 61 11.19 -27.57 -8.10
N ASP A 62 10.47 -27.72 -9.20
CA ASP A 62 11.02 -27.55 -10.54
C ASP A 62 11.46 -26.10 -10.79
N GLU A 63 12.14 -25.84 -11.90
CA GLU A 63 12.66 -24.52 -12.24
C GLU A 63 11.57 -23.44 -12.28
N ARG A 64 10.41 -23.76 -12.86
CA ARG A 64 9.27 -22.85 -12.96
C ARG A 64 8.67 -22.53 -11.60
N GLN A 65 8.57 -23.52 -10.71
CA GLN A 65 8.08 -23.34 -9.35
C GLN A 65 9.05 -22.47 -8.52
N ARG A 66 10.36 -22.62 -8.71
CA ARG A 66 11.36 -21.75 -8.07
C ARG A 66 11.25 -20.32 -8.57
N GLU A 67 11.11 -20.12 -9.87
CA GLU A 67 10.89 -18.79 -10.44
C GLU A 67 9.65 -18.11 -9.85
N GLN A 68 8.53 -18.84 -9.72
CA GLN A 68 7.32 -18.31 -9.11
C GLN A 68 7.51 -17.96 -7.62
N LEU A 69 8.26 -18.77 -6.87
CA LEU A 69 8.58 -18.49 -5.46
C LEU A 69 9.48 -17.26 -5.32
N ASP A 70 10.49 -17.11 -6.17
CA ASP A 70 11.41 -15.97 -6.17
C ASP A 70 10.69 -14.68 -6.61
N GLU A 71 9.80 -14.77 -7.60
CA GLU A 71 8.94 -13.67 -8.02
C GLU A 71 8.03 -13.22 -6.87
N ALA A 72 7.29 -14.15 -6.25
CA ALA A 72 6.42 -13.86 -5.12
C ALA A 72 7.20 -13.22 -3.97
N ARG A 73 8.38 -13.77 -3.62
CA ARG A 73 9.24 -13.23 -2.58
C ARG A 73 9.69 -11.81 -2.88
N THR A 74 10.11 -11.55 -4.11
CA THR A 74 10.60 -10.25 -4.55
C THR A 74 9.46 -9.22 -4.55
N THR A 75 8.29 -9.60 -5.08
CA THR A 75 7.11 -8.73 -5.11
C THR A 75 6.63 -8.38 -3.70
N LEU A 76 6.49 -9.36 -2.80
CA LEU A 76 6.08 -9.11 -1.42
C LEU A 76 7.06 -8.20 -0.67
N ARG A 77 8.38 -8.38 -0.87
CA ARG A 77 9.40 -7.49 -0.31
C ARG A 77 9.33 -6.08 -0.90
N GLY A 78 9.15 -5.97 -2.21
CA GLY A 78 9.02 -4.69 -2.90
C GLY A 78 7.81 -3.90 -2.39
N LEU A 79 6.66 -4.57 -2.24
CA LEU A 79 5.44 -3.98 -1.67
C LEU A 79 5.65 -3.55 -0.22
N ALA A 80 6.33 -4.36 0.60
CA ALA A 80 6.65 -4.01 1.97
C ALA A 80 7.52 -2.74 2.07
N GLY A 81 8.52 -2.63 1.21
CA GLY A 81 9.39 -1.44 1.13
C GLY A 81 8.64 -0.19 0.66
N ARG A 82 7.84 -0.32 -0.40
CA ARG A 82 6.99 0.78 -0.90
C ARG A 82 5.98 1.25 0.13
N LEU A 83 5.39 0.34 0.92
CA LEU A 83 4.47 0.70 2.00
C LEU A 83 5.16 1.58 3.03
N GLN A 84 6.36 1.20 3.46
CA GLN A 84 7.14 2.03 4.39
C GLN A 84 7.55 3.36 3.78
N ALA A 85 7.98 3.37 2.51
CA ALA A 85 8.34 4.59 1.81
C ALA A 85 7.15 5.56 1.71
N SER A 86 5.93 5.04 1.54
CA SER A 86 4.70 5.86 1.46
C SER A 86 4.41 6.67 2.72
N LEU A 87 4.98 6.29 3.88
CA LEU A 87 4.86 7.06 5.12
C LEU A 87 5.56 8.42 5.03
N TRP A 88 6.58 8.52 4.18
CA TRP A 88 7.41 9.72 4.03
C TRP A 88 7.00 10.58 2.83
N THR A 89 6.16 10.08 1.93
CA THR A 89 5.69 10.82 0.76
C THR A 89 4.42 11.63 1.03
N VAL A 90 3.65 11.25 2.04
CA VAL A 90 2.40 11.93 2.41
C VAL A 90 2.71 13.03 3.44
N PRO A 91 2.41 14.31 3.16
CA PRO A 91 2.69 15.40 4.11
C PRO A 91 1.76 15.33 5.32
N ALA A 92 2.24 15.80 6.47
CA ALA A 92 1.45 15.85 7.71
C ALA A 92 0.74 14.52 8.02
N TYR A 93 1.43 13.39 7.81
CA TYR A 93 0.89 12.03 7.90
C TYR A 93 0.03 11.81 9.15
N ASP A 94 0.54 12.19 10.33
CA ASP A 94 -0.14 11.98 11.60
C ASP A 94 -1.47 12.75 11.70
N THR A 95 -1.58 13.90 11.03
CA THR A 95 -2.82 14.67 10.95
C THR A 95 -3.80 13.99 9.99
N LEU A 96 -3.34 13.59 8.81
CA LEU A 96 -4.16 12.90 7.81
C LEU A 96 -4.66 11.52 8.31
N ALA A 97 -3.83 10.82 9.08
CA ALA A 97 -4.19 9.56 9.72
C ALA A 97 -5.24 9.76 10.81
N ARG A 98 -5.12 10.84 11.62
CA ARG A 98 -6.11 11.18 12.66
C ARG A 98 -7.50 11.49 12.11
N ILE A 99 -7.58 12.13 10.94
CA ILE A 99 -8.85 12.40 10.25
C ILE A 99 -9.34 11.21 9.39
N GLY A 100 -8.59 10.10 9.35
CA GLY A 100 -8.96 8.87 8.65
C GLY A 100 -8.79 8.91 7.13
N TRP A 101 -8.04 9.87 6.57
CA TRP A 101 -7.82 9.94 5.12
C TRP A 101 -6.80 8.91 4.64
N VAL A 102 -5.85 8.59 5.51
CA VAL A 102 -4.81 7.55 5.35
C VAL A 102 -4.83 6.57 6.52
N ARG A 103 -4.17 5.42 6.36
CA ARG A 103 -4.01 4.43 7.44
C ARG A 103 -3.08 4.96 8.54
N LYS A 104 -3.13 4.35 9.72
CA LYS A 104 -2.20 4.71 10.78
C LYS A 104 -0.80 4.21 10.44
N LYS A 105 0.21 4.89 10.97
CA LYS A 105 1.61 4.54 10.72
C LYS A 105 1.89 3.13 11.23
N GLU A 106 1.34 2.78 12.38
CA GLU A 106 1.46 1.46 13.01
C GLU A 106 0.87 0.35 12.13
N ASP A 107 -0.25 0.63 11.46
CA ASP A 107 -0.91 -0.32 10.56
C ASP A 107 -0.05 -0.61 9.32
N ILE A 108 0.50 0.44 8.71
CA ILE A 108 1.40 0.33 7.56
C ILE A 108 2.68 -0.43 7.92
N LEU A 109 3.28 -0.13 9.08
CA LEU A 109 4.47 -0.81 9.56
C LEU A 109 4.19 -2.28 9.89
N THR A 110 3.02 -2.57 10.45
CA THR A 110 2.57 -3.94 10.75
C THR A 110 2.37 -4.73 9.45
N ALA A 111 1.63 -4.20 8.49
CA ALA A 111 1.44 -4.82 7.18
C ALA A 111 2.77 -5.09 6.47
N SER A 112 3.68 -4.11 6.47
CA SER A 112 5.01 -4.24 5.86
C SER A 112 5.82 -5.36 6.53
N ARG A 113 5.84 -5.43 7.86
CA ARG A 113 6.52 -6.49 8.61
C ARG A 113 5.95 -7.87 8.28
N GLU A 114 4.62 -7.98 8.19
CA GLU A 114 3.95 -9.23 7.87
C GLU A 114 4.19 -9.68 6.43
N LEU A 115 4.25 -8.75 5.46
CA LEU A 115 4.64 -9.04 4.08
C LEU A 115 6.09 -9.57 4.00
N VAL A 116 7.03 -8.95 4.72
CA VAL A 116 8.41 -9.45 4.81
C VAL A 116 8.43 -10.84 5.45
N GLY A 117 7.68 -11.03 6.53
CA GLY A 117 7.53 -12.31 7.21
C GLY A 117 6.99 -13.40 6.29
N TRP A 118 5.99 -13.08 5.47
CA TRP A 118 5.44 -13.97 4.46
C TRP A 118 6.49 -14.30 3.39
N SER A 119 7.17 -13.30 2.83
CA SER A 119 8.23 -13.51 1.84
C SER A 119 9.36 -14.43 2.32
N ASN A 120 9.70 -14.37 3.62
CA ASN A 120 10.71 -15.24 4.23
C ASN A 120 10.18 -16.65 4.49
N SER A 121 8.87 -16.80 4.69
CA SER A 121 8.27 -18.12 4.90
C SER A 121 8.16 -18.95 3.63
N LEU A 122 8.27 -18.34 2.44
CA LEU A 122 8.12 -19.02 1.15
C LEU A 122 9.15 -20.14 0.89
N TYR A 123 10.32 -20.08 1.53
CA TYR A 123 11.35 -21.13 1.44
C TYR A 123 11.46 -21.96 2.74
N GLY A 124 10.68 -21.61 3.77
CA GLY A 124 10.95 -21.98 5.16
C GLY A 124 10.13 -23.13 5.74
N GLY A 125 9.37 -23.87 4.93
CA GLY A 125 8.57 -25.02 5.40
C GLY A 125 7.54 -24.66 6.50
N ARG A 126 7.12 -23.40 6.59
CA ARG A 126 6.15 -22.94 7.59
C ARG A 126 4.74 -23.37 7.20
N THR A 127 3.92 -23.66 8.21
CA THR A 127 2.55 -24.17 8.02
C THR A 127 1.68 -23.17 7.27
N SER A 128 0.70 -23.67 6.51
CA SER A 128 -0.31 -22.87 5.82
C SER A 128 -1.02 -21.90 6.76
N GLU A 129 -1.33 -22.35 7.99
CA GLU A 129 -1.96 -21.54 9.04
C GLU A 129 -1.18 -20.26 9.37
N GLN A 130 0.15 -20.34 9.45
CA GLN A 130 0.96 -19.15 9.73
C GLN A 130 0.83 -18.12 8.60
N ARG A 131 0.78 -18.56 7.34
CA ARG A 131 0.68 -17.66 6.19
C ARG A 131 -0.69 -17.03 6.08
N ASP A 132 -1.75 -17.82 6.26
CA ASP A 132 -3.11 -17.30 6.28
C ASP A 132 -3.30 -16.29 7.41
N ARG A 133 -2.76 -16.57 8.59
CA ARG A 133 -2.74 -15.60 9.69
C ARG A 133 -2.06 -14.28 9.28
N ARG A 134 -0.90 -14.32 8.62
CA ARG A 134 -0.21 -13.10 8.15
C ARG A 134 -1.07 -12.35 7.14
N ARG A 135 -1.67 -13.05 6.19
CA ARG A 135 -2.56 -12.47 5.16
C ARG A 135 -3.77 -11.80 5.80
N THR A 136 -4.40 -12.44 6.79
CA THR A 136 -5.51 -11.86 7.57
C THR A 136 -5.08 -10.59 8.29
N ILE A 137 -3.93 -10.61 8.98
CA ILE A 137 -3.41 -9.41 9.67
C ILE A 137 -3.19 -8.27 8.67
N ILE A 138 -2.53 -8.54 7.53
CA ILE A 138 -2.29 -7.53 6.49
C ILE A 138 -3.62 -6.96 5.99
N ALA A 139 -4.60 -7.82 5.70
CA ALA A 139 -5.91 -7.39 5.21
C ALA A 139 -6.65 -6.53 6.25
N GLU A 140 -6.62 -6.93 7.52
CA GLU A 140 -7.29 -6.22 8.61
C GLU A 140 -6.69 -4.82 8.83
N VAL A 141 -5.37 -4.72 9.00
CA VAL A 141 -4.73 -3.43 9.31
C VAL A 141 -4.76 -2.46 8.12
N LEU A 142 -4.78 -2.96 6.89
CA LEU A 142 -4.95 -2.13 5.69
C LEU A 142 -6.43 -1.87 5.34
N GLY A 143 -7.36 -2.50 6.07
CA GLY A 143 -8.80 -2.47 5.82
C GLY A 143 -9.18 -2.92 4.41
N ILE A 144 -8.60 -4.03 3.98
CA ILE A 144 -8.93 -4.76 2.76
C ILE A 144 -10.12 -5.67 3.10
N THR A 145 -11.30 -5.36 2.57
CA THR A 145 -12.58 -6.03 2.91
C THR A 145 -12.74 -7.42 2.29
N GLN A 146 -11.85 -7.82 1.37
CA GLN A 146 -11.98 -9.13 0.72
C GLN A 146 -11.70 -10.24 1.74
N LYS A 147 -12.59 -11.23 1.85
CA LYS A 147 -12.33 -12.44 2.64
C LYS A 147 -11.08 -13.11 2.08
N VAL A 148 -9.96 -12.94 2.76
CA VAL A 148 -8.71 -13.65 2.45
C VAL A 148 -8.82 -15.05 3.05
N GLY A 149 -9.74 -15.85 2.51
CA GLY A 149 -9.89 -17.27 2.83
C GLY A 149 -9.03 -18.13 1.89
N PRO A 150 -8.84 -19.42 2.20
CA PRO A 150 -8.26 -20.35 1.23
C PRO A 150 -9.10 -20.32 -0.07
N PRO A 151 -8.48 -20.49 -1.25
CA PRO A 151 -9.23 -20.68 -2.48
C PRO A 151 -10.10 -21.94 -2.31
N GLU A 152 -11.40 -21.82 -2.60
CA GLU A 152 -12.33 -22.96 -2.66
C GLU A 152 -11.94 -23.95 -3.77
#